data_AF-A0AAN5C102-F1
#
_entry.id   AF-A0AAN5C102-F1
#
_cell.length_a   1.000
_cell.length_b   1.000
_cell.length_c   1.000
_cell.angle_alpha   90.00
_cell.angle_beta   90.00
_cell.angle_gamma   90.00
#
_symmetry.space_group_name_H-M   'P 1'
#
loop_
_entity.id
_entity.type
_entity.pdbx_description
1 polymer ?
#
loop_
_entity_poly.entity_id
_entity_poly.type
_entity_poly.pdbx_seq_one_letter_code
_entity_poly.pdbx_strand_id
1 'polypeptide(L)'
;MGPQAKRRKTSKVEEITFDHSARHEFLTDEKRRTETSSSFLDAVSVEILLLTANPAQIREEREAEFKNALVEHQKQLKRLRQEEDGASSGSDSGSDDEDNEEWEGFEEPPAVDYEAEYIDEDKYTTVTVEEMDASKEGLLRSQEHSSDEEQEDEKKKATSEADSKPKPVEKTKKASDKPKKKKKKFRYESKAERQLTRKKERLSNSRKAKARKER
;
A
#
# COMPACT_ATOMS: atom_id res chain seq x y z
N MET A 1 -28.59 -64.24 -4.80
CA MET A 1 -28.88 -63.23 -5.85
C MET A 1 -28.71 -61.85 -5.23
N GLY A 2 -27.67 -61.10 -5.60
CA GLY A 2 -27.41 -59.75 -5.08
C GLY A 2 -28.12 -58.65 -5.90
N PRO A 3 -28.35 -57.44 -5.35
CA PRO A 3 -29.16 -56.42 -5.99
C PRO A 3 -28.42 -55.76 -7.17
N GLN A 4 -29.15 -55.50 -8.26
CA GLN A 4 -28.59 -55.00 -9.51
C GLN A 4 -28.29 -53.49 -9.41
N ALA A 5 -27.06 -53.11 -9.74
CA ALA A 5 -26.61 -51.71 -9.68
C ALA A 5 -27.33 -50.85 -10.74
N LYS A 6 -28.06 -49.83 -10.30
CA LYS A 6 -28.75 -48.87 -11.17
C LYS A 6 -27.73 -47.96 -11.86
N ARG A 7 -27.46 -48.18 -13.16
CA ARG A 7 -26.65 -47.26 -13.98
C ARG A 7 -27.45 -45.99 -14.26
N ARG A 8 -26.87 -44.80 -13.98
CA ARG A 8 -27.49 -43.50 -14.32
C ARG A 8 -27.58 -43.34 -15.83
N LYS A 9 -28.71 -42.84 -16.32
CA LYS A 9 -28.93 -42.46 -17.72
C LYS A 9 -28.19 -41.15 -17.99
N THR A 10 -27.22 -41.15 -18.91
CA THR A 10 -26.58 -39.94 -19.43
C THR A 10 -27.45 -39.35 -20.55
N SER A 11 -27.60 -38.02 -20.59
CA SER A 11 -28.34 -37.33 -21.64
C SER A 11 -27.70 -37.58 -23.01
N LYS A 12 -28.55 -37.72 -24.04
CA LYS A 12 -28.11 -37.87 -25.42
C LYS A 12 -27.52 -36.53 -25.87
N VAL A 13 -26.28 -36.53 -26.35
CA VAL A 13 -25.60 -35.33 -26.85
C VAL A 13 -26.31 -34.90 -28.12
N GLU A 14 -26.83 -33.68 -28.15
CA GLU A 14 -27.42 -33.06 -29.33
C GLU A 14 -26.33 -32.88 -30.40
N GLU A 15 -26.65 -33.21 -31.65
CA GLU A 15 -25.72 -33.18 -32.76
C GLU A 15 -25.24 -31.74 -33.00
N ILE A 16 -23.93 -31.52 -32.91
CA ILE A 16 -23.33 -30.19 -33.08
C ILE A 16 -23.26 -29.90 -34.59
N THR A 17 -24.15 -29.04 -35.08
CA THR A 17 -24.08 -28.51 -36.45
C THR A 17 -23.03 -27.40 -36.53
N PHE A 18 -21.97 -27.62 -37.29
CA PHE A 18 -20.91 -26.62 -37.45
C PHE A 18 -21.21 -25.70 -38.65
N ASP A 19 -21.48 -24.42 -38.37
CA ASP A 19 -21.65 -23.41 -39.41
C ASP A 19 -20.26 -22.96 -39.93
N HIS A 20 -20.06 -23.14 -41.23
CA HIS A 20 -18.79 -22.84 -41.89
C HIS A 20 -18.60 -21.33 -42.10
N SER A 21 -19.69 -20.57 -42.16
CA SER A 21 -19.65 -19.10 -42.29
C SER A 21 -19.17 -18.45 -40.99
N ALA A 22 -19.75 -18.85 -39.85
CA ALA A 22 -19.31 -18.44 -38.52
C ALA A 22 -17.85 -18.79 -38.23
N ARG A 23 -17.36 -19.93 -38.75
CA ARG A 23 -15.94 -20.31 -38.67
C ARG A 23 -15.04 -19.35 -39.45
N HIS A 24 -15.47 -18.92 -40.63
CA HIS A 24 -14.72 -18.00 -41.48
C HIS A 24 -14.66 -16.59 -40.88
N GLU A 25 -15.76 -16.12 -40.29
CA GLU A 25 -15.82 -14.88 -39.53
C GLU A 25 -14.90 -14.94 -38.31
N PHE A 26 -14.95 -16.01 -37.51
CA PHE A 26 -14.05 -16.21 -36.37
C PHE A 26 -12.56 -16.21 -36.77
N LEU A 27 -12.21 -16.87 -37.88
CA LEU A 27 -10.84 -16.89 -38.41
C LEU A 27 -10.34 -15.54 -38.93
N THR A 28 -11.24 -14.66 -39.37
CA THR A 28 -10.89 -13.34 -39.91
C THR A 28 -10.96 -12.24 -38.85
N ASP A 29 -11.79 -12.42 -37.83
CA ASP A 29 -11.95 -11.48 -36.71
C ASP A 29 -10.78 -11.46 -35.75
N GLU A 30 -9.94 -12.50 -35.69
CA GLU A 30 -8.74 -12.46 -34.84
C GLU A 30 -7.83 -11.29 -35.20
N LYS A 31 -7.67 -10.99 -36.50
CA LYS A 31 -6.87 -9.84 -36.97
C LYS A 31 -7.53 -8.51 -36.61
N ARG A 32 -8.85 -8.38 -36.86
CA ARG A 32 -9.62 -7.18 -36.50
C ARG A 32 -9.61 -6.93 -34.98
N ARG A 33 -9.70 -7.98 -34.17
CA ARG A 33 -9.66 -7.88 -32.70
C ARG A 33 -8.29 -7.47 -32.19
N THR A 34 -7.21 -7.96 -32.78
CA THR A 34 -5.85 -7.52 -32.43
C THR A 34 -5.55 -6.08 -32.84
N GLU A 35 -6.03 -5.65 -34.01
CA GLU A 35 -5.86 -4.29 -34.51
C GLU A 35 -6.66 -3.28 -33.67
N THR A 36 -7.92 -3.59 -33.36
CA THR A 36 -8.76 -2.76 -32.46
C THR A 36 -8.21 -2.68 -31.03
N SER A 37 -7.65 -3.78 -30.52
CA SER A 37 -6.99 -3.76 -29.21
C SER A 37 -5.72 -2.92 -29.23
N SER A 38 -4.94 -2.98 -30.31
CA SER A 38 -3.70 -2.21 -30.45
C SER A 38 -3.99 -0.72 -30.64
N SER A 39 -4.98 -0.36 -31.46
CA SER A 39 -5.39 1.05 -31.65
C SER A 39 -5.95 1.67 -30.36
N PHE A 40 -6.69 0.89 -29.57
CA PHE A 40 -7.16 1.34 -28.25
C PHE A 40 -5.99 1.60 -27.29
N LEU A 41 -4.99 0.70 -27.26
CA LEU A 41 -3.80 0.90 -26.42
C LEU A 41 -2.97 2.11 -26.88
N ASP A 42 -2.84 2.33 -28.19
CA ASP A 42 -2.15 3.49 -28.75
C ASP A 42 -2.89 4.79 -28.40
N ALA A 43 -4.22 4.83 -28.55
CA ALA A 43 -5.03 5.98 -28.16
C ALA A 43 -4.88 6.32 -26.67
N VAL A 44 -4.97 5.32 -25.79
CA VAL A 44 -4.75 5.49 -24.34
C VAL A 44 -3.33 5.97 -24.06
N SER A 45 -2.32 5.50 -24.81
CA SER A 45 -0.94 5.96 -24.62
C SER A 45 -0.74 7.41 -25.03
N VAL A 46 -1.38 7.86 -26.11
CA VAL A 46 -1.34 9.25 -26.58
C VAL A 46 -2.03 10.16 -25.56
N GLU A 47 -3.19 9.76 -25.03
CA GLU A 47 -3.86 10.50 -23.96
C GLU A 47 -2.96 10.63 -22.73
N ILE A 48 -2.37 9.52 -22.27
CA ILE A 48 -1.43 9.55 -21.13
C ILE A 48 -0.23 10.47 -21.43
N LEU A 49 0.32 10.43 -22.64
CA LEU A 49 1.43 11.29 -23.03
C LEU A 49 1.04 12.78 -23.02
N LEU A 50 -0.14 13.12 -23.55
CA LEU A 50 -0.69 14.48 -23.50
C LEU A 50 -0.94 14.95 -22.06
N LEU A 51 -1.49 14.08 -21.21
CA LEU A 51 -1.65 14.30 -19.78
C LEU A 51 -0.30 14.48 -19.05
N THR A 52 0.76 13.84 -19.51
CA THR A 52 2.10 14.01 -18.92
C THR A 52 2.87 15.22 -19.45
N ALA A 53 2.51 15.74 -20.63
CA ALA A 53 3.28 16.77 -21.31
C ALA A 53 3.18 18.14 -20.61
N ASN A 54 2.02 18.47 -20.01
CA ASN A 54 1.81 19.77 -19.38
C ASN A 54 1.05 19.65 -18.05
N PRO A 55 1.72 19.25 -16.95
CA PRO A 55 1.09 19.21 -15.63
C PRO A 55 0.58 20.58 -15.15
N ALA A 56 1.10 21.67 -15.72
CA ALA A 56 0.61 23.03 -15.45
C ALA A 56 -0.80 23.27 -16.03
N GLN A 57 -1.04 22.85 -17.27
CA GLN A 57 -2.35 22.99 -17.93
C GLN A 57 -3.42 22.19 -17.17
N ILE A 58 -3.09 20.98 -16.71
CA ILE A 58 -4.01 20.17 -15.92
C ILE A 58 -4.36 20.81 -14.57
N ARG A 59 -3.40 21.51 -13.93
CA ARG A 59 -3.70 22.23 -12.68
C ARG A 59 -4.62 23.41 -12.96
N GLU A 60 -4.36 24.16 -14.02
CA GLU A 60 -5.20 25.29 -14.44
C GLU A 60 -6.62 24.84 -14.83
N GLU A 61 -6.75 23.74 -15.57
CA GLU A 61 -8.04 23.11 -15.91
C GLU A 61 -8.82 22.72 -14.65
N ARG A 62 -8.16 22.05 -13.69
CA ARG A 62 -8.80 21.68 -12.41
C ARG A 62 -9.23 22.89 -11.59
N GLU A 63 -8.41 23.95 -11.56
CA GLU A 63 -8.77 25.20 -10.88
C GLU A 63 -9.95 25.90 -11.56
N ALA A 64 -9.99 25.89 -12.90
CA ALA A 64 -11.11 26.43 -13.67
C ALA A 64 -12.39 25.62 -13.44
N GLU A 65 -12.32 24.30 -13.48
CA GLU A 65 -13.43 23.39 -13.17
C GLU A 65 -13.97 23.64 -11.75
N PHE A 66 -13.08 23.77 -10.77
CA PHE A 66 -13.47 24.05 -9.38
C PHE A 66 -14.17 25.40 -9.24
N LYS A 67 -13.64 26.46 -9.87
CA LYS A 67 -14.28 27.79 -9.89
C LYS A 67 -15.66 27.75 -10.54
N ASN A 68 -15.80 27.04 -11.67
CA ASN A 68 -17.08 26.88 -12.35
C ASN A 68 -18.09 26.13 -11.48
N ALA A 69 -17.68 25.05 -10.82
CA ALA A 69 -18.53 24.29 -9.90
C ALA A 69 -19.03 25.16 -8.73
N LEU A 70 -18.17 26.02 -8.15
CA LEU A 70 -18.59 26.95 -7.11
C LEU A 70 -19.63 27.96 -7.62
N VAL A 71 -19.43 28.51 -8.81
CA VAL A 71 -20.38 29.46 -9.42
C VAL A 71 -21.72 28.79 -9.69
N GLU A 72 -21.72 27.56 -10.22
CA GLU A 72 -22.93 26.78 -10.46
C GLU A 72 -23.66 26.45 -9.15
N HIS A 73 -22.91 26.03 -8.12
CA HIS A 73 -23.47 25.75 -6.81
C HIS A 73 -24.12 27.00 -6.18
N GLN A 74 -23.43 28.16 -6.24
CA GLN A 74 -24.01 29.43 -5.79
C GLN A 74 -25.28 29.79 -6.58
N LYS A 75 -25.30 29.54 -7.89
CA LYS A 75 -26.48 29.77 -8.73
C LYS A 75 -27.63 28.84 -8.36
N GLN A 76 -27.36 27.58 -8.03
CA GLN A 76 -28.36 26.63 -7.56
C GLN A 76 -28.95 27.07 -6.20
N LEU A 77 -28.10 27.47 -5.24
CA LEU A 77 -28.57 28.00 -3.96
C LEU A 77 -29.42 29.27 -4.11
N LYS A 78 -29.06 30.17 -5.03
CA LYS A 78 -29.87 31.36 -5.32
C LYS A 78 -31.23 31.00 -5.90
N ARG A 79 -31.30 29.99 -6.78
CA ARG A 79 -32.59 29.49 -7.31
C ARG A 79 -33.46 28.90 -6.22
N LEU A 80 -32.89 28.07 -5.35
CA LEU A 80 -33.64 27.46 -4.23
C LEU A 80 -34.20 28.52 -3.28
N ARG A 81 -33.41 29.54 -2.90
CA ARG A 81 -33.90 30.66 -2.07
C ARG A 81 -35.03 31.43 -2.76
N GLN A 82 -34.87 31.73 -4.06
CA GLN A 82 -35.90 32.43 -4.82
C GLN A 82 -37.20 31.61 -4.96
N GLU A 83 -37.10 30.28 -5.07
CA GLU A 83 -38.24 29.37 -5.09
C GLU A 83 -38.92 29.27 -3.71
N GLU A 84 -38.15 29.30 -2.62
CA GLU A 84 -38.64 29.31 -1.23
C GLU A 84 -39.33 30.63 -0.87
N ASP A 85 -38.71 31.77 -1.18
CA ASP A 85 -39.28 33.12 -0.98
C ASP A 85 -40.52 33.36 -1.86
N GLY A 86 -40.66 32.64 -2.98
CA GLY A 86 -41.83 32.67 -3.85
C GLY A 86 -43.01 31.82 -3.35
N ALA A 87 -42.79 30.93 -2.38
CA ALA A 87 -43.80 30.00 -1.85
C ALA A 87 -44.32 30.39 -0.44
N SER A 88 -43.70 31.36 0.23
CA SER A 88 -44.10 31.81 1.57
C SER A 88 -44.60 33.27 1.56
N SER A 89 -45.84 33.45 1.09
CA SER A 89 -46.63 34.63 1.43
C SER A 89 -47.69 34.22 2.46
N GLY A 90 -47.35 34.36 3.74
CA GLY A 90 -48.33 34.38 4.82
C GLY A 90 -47.98 33.54 6.05
N SER A 91 -47.72 34.24 7.16
CA SER A 91 -47.75 33.77 8.55
C SER A 91 -46.44 33.18 9.09
N ASP A 92 -45.60 34.01 9.72
CA ASP A 92 -45.75 34.30 11.15
C ASP A 92 -44.88 35.48 11.57
N SER A 93 -45.47 36.34 12.39
CA SER A 93 -44.81 37.44 13.08
C SER A 93 -44.31 36.89 14.40
N GLY A 94 -43.17 36.19 14.37
CA GLY A 94 -42.36 35.88 15.54
C GLY A 94 -41.30 36.95 15.72
N SER A 95 -41.63 37.98 16.49
CA SER A 95 -40.62 38.81 17.16
C SER A 95 -39.94 37.93 18.21
N ASP A 96 -38.86 37.26 17.84
CA ASP A 96 -37.92 36.67 18.80
C ASP A 96 -36.58 37.38 18.64
N ASP A 97 -36.27 38.11 19.69
CA ASP A 97 -35.09 38.91 19.93
C ASP A 97 -33.93 37.98 20.33
N GLU A 98 -33.54 37.01 19.47
CA GLU A 98 -32.59 35.95 19.92
C GLU A 98 -31.70 35.33 18.82
N ASP A 99 -31.43 35.99 17.68
CA ASP A 99 -30.57 35.44 16.62
C ASP A 99 -29.33 36.32 16.29
N ASN A 100 -28.77 36.98 17.30
CA ASN A 100 -27.41 37.53 17.23
C ASN A 100 -26.36 36.54 17.81
N GLU A 101 -26.61 35.24 17.68
CA GLU A 101 -25.60 34.20 17.96
C GLU A 101 -24.66 34.06 16.77
N GLU A 102 -23.90 35.14 16.57
CA GLU A 102 -22.71 35.16 15.75
C GLU A 102 -21.75 34.12 16.33
N TRP A 103 -21.59 33.00 15.62
CA TRP A 103 -20.80 31.85 16.01
C TRP A 103 -19.44 32.26 16.62
N GLU A 104 -19.31 32.18 17.95
CA GLU A 104 -18.15 32.65 18.73
C GLU A 104 -16.88 31.76 18.56
N GLY A 105 -16.92 30.77 17.67
CA GLY A 105 -15.83 29.81 17.50
C GLY A 105 -15.68 28.89 18.72
N PHE A 106 -14.71 27.97 18.64
CA PHE A 106 -14.34 27.17 19.81
C PHE A 106 -13.34 27.97 20.65
N GLU A 107 -13.45 27.88 21.98
CA GLU A 107 -12.42 28.38 22.88
C GLU A 107 -11.06 27.79 22.47
N GLU A 108 -10.12 28.68 22.13
CA GLU A 108 -8.77 28.28 21.77
C GLU A 108 -8.20 27.46 22.93
N PRO A 109 -7.79 26.20 22.70
CA PRO A 109 -7.31 25.37 23.78
C PRO A 109 -6.12 26.06 24.46
N PRO A 110 -5.95 25.87 25.78
CA PRO A 110 -4.87 26.50 26.52
C PRO A 110 -3.56 26.25 25.78
N ALA A 111 -2.77 27.31 25.58
CA ALA A 111 -1.51 27.25 24.86
C ALA A 111 -0.68 26.08 25.41
N VAL A 112 -0.58 25.01 24.62
CA VAL A 112 0.26 23.88 24.96
C VAL A 112 1.69 24.38 24.84
N ASP A 113 2.44 24.34 25.94
CA ASP A 113 3.86 24.69 25.96
C ASP A 113 4.61 23.64 25.14
N TYR A 114 4.66 23.83 23.83
CA TYR A 114 5.38 22.94 22.90
C TYR A 114 6.84 22.78 23.33
N GLU A 115 7.45 23.81 23.94
CA GLU A 115 8.81 23.75 24.48
C GLU A 115 8.99 22.68 25.56
N ALA A 116 7.97 22.36 26.37
CA ALA A 116 8.05 21.31 27.40
C ALA A 116 8.02 19.89 26.80
N GLU A 117 7.37 19.70 25.66
CA GLU A 117 7.40 18.43 24.92
C GLU A 117 8.76 18.18 24.23
N TYR A 118 9.53 19.23 23.95
CA TYR A 118 10.84 19.14 23.27
C TYR A 118 12.07 18.99 24.19
N ILE A 119 11.91 19.03 25.52
CA ILE A 119 13.06 19.01 26.46
C ILE A 119 13.82 17.68 26.42
N ASP A 120 13.12 16.57 26.17
CA ASP A 120 13.71 15.23 26.27
C ASP A 120 14.03 14.59 24.90
N GLU A 121 13.73 15.26 23.78
CA GLU A 121 14.03 14.71 22.46
C GLU A 121 15.53 14.48 22.29
N ASP A 122 16.39 15.42 22.70
CA ASP A 122 17.85 15.25 22.59
C ASP A 122 18.45 14.22 23.58
N LYS A 123 17.76 13.98 24.71
CA LYS A 123 18.23 13.06 25.75
C LYS A 123 18.01 11.59 25.38
N TYR A 124 16.98 11.28 24.60
CA TYR A 124 16.70 9.91 24.14
C TYR A 124 16.99 9.70 22.65
N THR A 125 17.19 10.75 21.84
CA THR A 125 17.61 10.61 20.44
C THR A 125 19.12 10.45 20.28
N THR A 126 19.91 10.81 21.30
CA THR A 126 21.35 10.56 21.30
C THR A 126 21.65 9.16 21.84
N VAL A 127 22.23 8.30 20.99
CA VAL A 127 22.66 6.96 21.38
C VAL A 127 23.94 7.09 22.20
N THR A 128 23.86 6.85 23.51
CA THR A 128 25.04 6.73 24.37
C THR A 128 25.79 5.45 24.02
N VAL A 129 26.95 5.58 23.38
CA VAL A 129 27.82 4.45 23.05
C VAL A 129 28.75 4.22 24.22
N GLU A 130 28.42 3.26 25.08
CA GLU A 130 29.35 2.76 26.09
C GLU A 130 30.30 1.74 25.44
N GLU A 131 31.60 1.93 25.61
CA GLU A 131 32.63 1.05 25.03
C GLU A 131 32.67 -0.28 25.81
N MET A 132 31.97 -1.29 25.32
CA MET A 132 32.01 -2.64 25.86
C MET A 132 33.27 -3.40 25.40
N ASP A 133 33.98 -4.00 26.35
CA ASP A 133 35.13 -4.86 26.08
C ASP A 133 34.67 -6.14 25.37
N ALA A 134 35.17 -6.37 24.14
CA ALA A 134 34.78 -7.49 23.28
C ALA A 134 35.34 -8.85 23.73
N SER A 135 36.06 -8.88 24.84
CA SER A 135 36.54 -10.11 25.48
C SER A 135 35.37 -10.98 25.94
N LYS A 136 35.53 -12.31 25.89
CA LYS A 136 34.47 -13.29 26.25
C LYS A 136 33.90 -13.06 27.66
N GLU A 137 34.70 -12.50 28.56
CA GLU A 137 34.27 -12.13 29.92
C GLU A 137 33.44 -10.84 29.95
N GLY A 138 33.77 -9.83 29.13
CA GLY A 138 33.01 -8.58 29.02
C GLY A 138 31.61 -8.77 28.44
N LEU A 139 31.47 -9.69 27.47
CA LEU A 139 30.17 -10.05 26.89
C LEU A 139 29.27 -10.86 27.85
N LEU A 140 29.85 -11.59 28.80
CA LEU A 140 29.07 -12.33 29.80
C LEU A 140 28.55 -11.40 30.91
N ARG A 141 29.35 -10.43 31.35
CA ARG A 141 28.94 -9.44 32.36
C ARG A 141 27.82 -8.52 31.85
N SER A 142 27.82 -8.17 30.56
CA SER A 142 26.78 -7.31 29.98
C SER A 142 25.41 -7.99 29.87
N GLN A 143 25.38 -9.32 29.76
CA GLN A 143 24.15 -10.09 29.76
C GLN A 143 23.57 -10.25 31.18
N GLU A 144 24.41 -10.26 32.20
CA GLU A 144 24.01 -10.31 33.62
C GLU A 144 23.43 -8.96 34.09
N HIS A 145 24.07 -7.84 33.73
CA HIS A 145 23.59 -6.48 34.05
C HIS A 145 22.33 -6.03 33.29
N SER A 146 21.98 -6.66 32.16
CA SER A 146 20.74 -6.35 31.43
C SER A 146 19.51 -7.09 31.96
N SER A 147 19.67 -7.99 32.94
CA SER A 147 18.58 -8.84 33.44
C SER A 147 18.20 -8.58 34.90
N ASP A 148 18.93 -7.72 35.62
CA ASP A 148 18.70 -7.50 37.05
C ASP A 148 19.09 -6.06 37.42
N GLU A 149 18.12 -5.15 37.33
CA GLU A 149 18.10 -4.02 38.26
C GLU A 149 17.68 -4.60 39.62
N GLU A 150 18.66 -5.04 40.42
CA GLU A 150 18.73 -4.94 41.89
C GLU A 150 19.85 -5.83 42.47
N GLN A 151 20.61 -5.27 43.42
CA GLN A 151 21.52 -5.90 44.40
C GLN A 151 23.01 -6.19 44.08
N GLU A 152 23.85 -5.36 44.72
CA GLU A 152 24.95 -5.69 45.66
C GLU A 152 25.99 -6.79 45.34
N ASP A 153 27.25 -6.32 45.28
CA ASP A 153 28.45 -6.78 45.98
C ASP A 153 29.26 -8.07 45.63
N GLU A 154 30.57 -7.82 45.59
CA GLU A 154 31.76 -8.64 45.91
C GLU A 154 32.14 -9.95 45.17
N LYS A 155 33.30 -9.84 44.49
CA LYS A 155 34.50 -10.73 44.51
C LYS A 155 34.37 -12.21 44.05
N LYS A 156 35.17 -12.60 43.02
CA LYS A 156 36.38 -13.47 43.13
C LYS A 156 36.91 -14.02 41.77
N LYS A 157 38.20 -13.74 41.54
CA LYS A 157 39.31 -14.48 40.90
C LYS A 157 39.08 -15.84 40.16
N ALA A 158 39.79 -15.96 39.02
CA ALA A 158 40.84 -16.95 38.65
C ALA A 158 40.63 -17.90 37.43
N THR A 159 41.61 -17.80 36.49
CA THR A 159 42.37 -18.88 35.79
C THR A 159 41.64 -19.78 34.75
N SER A 160 42.20 -20.29 33.65
CA SER A 160 43.54 -20.34 33.02
C SER A 160 43.43 -21.02 31.64
N GLU A 161 44.34 -20.66 30.72
CA GLU A 161 45.10 -21.47 29.72
C GLU A 161 44.49 -22.60 28.85
N ALA A 162 44.91 -22.53 27.56
CA ALA A 162 45.21 -23.60 26.59
C ALA A 162 44.06 -24.54 26.14
N ASP A 163 43.97 -25.08 24.92
CA ASP A 163 44.99 -25.55 24.00
C ASP A 163 44.40 -25.75 22.58
N SER A 164 45.31 -25.80 21.62
CA SER A 164 45.28 -26.03 20.18
C SER A 164 44.34 -27.12 19.61
N LYS A 165 43.84 -26.90 18.37
CA LYS A 165 43.98 -27.80 17.18
C LYS A 165 43.25 -27.30 15.91
N PRO A 166 43.63 -27.78 14.70
CA PRO A 166 43.63 -27.00 13.45
C PRO A 166 42.33 -27.05 12.63
N LYS A 167 42.18 -26.00 11.80
CA LYS A 167 41.05 -25.71 10.91
C LYS A 167 40.74 -26.82 9.89
N PRO A 168 39.46 -27.15 9.64
CA PRO A 168 39.03 -27.61 8.34
C PRO A 168 38.65 -26.43 7.44
N VAL A 169 39.02 -26.53 6.16
CA VAL A 169 38.79 -25.54 5.10
C VAL A 169 37.28 -25.30 4.91
N GLU A 170 36.75 -24.25 5.53
CA GLU A 170 35.39 -23.78 5.28
C GLU A 170 35.35 -22.97 3.98
N LYS A 171 34.58 -23.51 3.02
CA LYS A 171 34.08 -22.76 1.86
C LYS A 171 33.54 -21.42 2.37
N THR A 172 34.13 -20.32 1.92
CA THR A 172 33.71 -18.95 2.26
C THR A 172 32.27 -18.73 1.82
N LYS A 173 31.32 -19.09 2.68
CA LYS A 173 29.96 -18.57 2.61
C LYS A 173 30.13 -17.09 2.89
N LYS A 174 30.08 -16.28 1.84
CA LYS A 174 29.98 -14.82 1.96
C LYS A 174 28.89 -14.55 3.00
N ALA A 175 29.29 -14.12 4.19
CA ALA A 175 28.38 -13.74 5.24
C ALA A 175 27.63 -12.52 4.71
N SER A 176 26.43 -12.75 4.17
CA SER A 176 25.53 -11.64 3.96
C SER A 176 25.02 -11.27 5.34
N ASP A 177 25.33 -10.06 5.82
CA ASP A 177 24.76 -9.42 7.03
C ASP A 177 23.24 -9.21 6.96
N LYS A 178 22.55 -9.96 6.11
CA LYS A 178 21.12 -9.88 5.92
C LYS A 178 20.47 -10.85 6.89
N PRO A 179 19.60 -10.36 7.78
CA PRO A 179 18.91 -11.23 8.72
C PRO A 179 18.20 -12.37 7.98
N LYS A 180 18.35 -13.60 8.49
CA LYS A 180 17.72 -14.78 7.91
C LYS A 180 16.20 -14.55 7.87
N LYS A 181 15.65 -14.50 6.65
CA LYS A 181 14.20 -14.29 6.47
C LYS A 181 13.46 -15.43 7.13
N LYS A 182 12.56 -15.10 8.07
CA LYS A 182 11.67 -16.07 8.71
C LYS A 182 10.90 -16.84 7.63
N LYS A 183 10.75 -18.15 7.80
CA LYS A 183 9.96 -18.99 6.88
C LYS A 183 8.58 -18.37 6.74
N LYS A 184 8.13 -18.12 5.51
CA LYS A 184 6.78 -17.61 5.26
C LYS A 184 5.81 -18.67 5.78
N LYS A 185 5.01 -18.32 6.80
CA LYS A 185 3.86 -19.13 7.18
C LYS A 185 2.94 -19.18 5.95
N PHE A 186 2.37 -20.34 5.62
CA PHE A 186 1.48 -20.53 4.45
C PHE A 186 0.15 -19.81 4.67
N ARG A 187 0.20 -18.48 4.70
CA ARG A 187 -0.95 -17.60 4.74
C ARG A 187 -1.10 -16.97 3.37
N TYR A 188 -2.34 -16.69 2.99
CA TYR A 188 -2.57 -15.83 1.85
C TYR A 188 -1.87 -14.50 2.10
N GLU A 189 -1.02 -14.12 1.16
CA GLU A 189 -0.45 -12.79 1.08
C GLU A 189 -1.58 -11.75 1.12
N SER A 190 -1.36 -10.67 1.88
CA SER A 190 -2.32 -9.57 1.94
C SER A 190 -2.54 -8.98 0.54
N LYS A 191 -3.64 -8.24 0.32
CA LYS A 191 -3.94 -7.66 -1.00
C LYS A 191 -2.79 -6.79 -1.52
N ALA A 192 -2.14 -6.02 -0.63
CA ALA A 192 -0.98 -5.20 -0.95
C ALA A 192 0.25 -6.05 -1.32
N GLU A 193 0.56 -7.08 -0.53
CA GLU A 193 1.67 -8.00 -0.82
C GLU A 193 1.47 -8.72 -2.16
N ARG A 194 0.25 -9.18 -2.44
CA ARG A 194 -0.12 -9.82 -3.72
C ARG A 194 0.08 -8.89 -4.91
N GLN A 195 -0.21 -7.61 -4.76
CA GLN A 195 0.02 -6.64 -5.83
C GLN A 195 1.53 -6.43 -6.07
N LEU A 196 2.33 -6.36 -5.00
CA LEU A 196 3.78 -6.23 -5.10
C LEU A 196 4.42 -7.48 -5.71
N THR A 197 3.97 -8.69 -5.35
CA THR A 197 4.46 -9.94 -5.94
C THR A 197 4.12 -10.03 -7.42
N ARG A 198 2.88 -9.70 -7.81
CA ARG A 198 2.47 -9.62 -9.23
C ARG A 198 3.30 -8.63 -10.04
N LYS A 199 3.55 -7.43 -9.51
CA LYS A 199 4.41 -6.42 -10.18
C LYS A 199 5.83 -6.97 -10.37
N LYS A 200 6.40 -7.60 -9.33
CA LYS A 200 7.74 -8.18 -9.38
C LYS A 200 7.85 -9.33 -10.39
N GLU A 201 6.84 -10.18 -10.45
CA GLU A 201 6.76 -11.27 -11.43
C GLU A 201 6.68 -10.73 -12.86
N ARG A 202 5.80 -9.75 -13.12
CA ARG A 202 5.71 -9.08 -14.43
C ARG A 202 7.06 -8.51 -14.88
N LEU A 203 7.76 -7.81 -14.00
CA LEU A 203 9.09 -7.27 -14.29
C LEU A 203 10.11 -8.37 -14.59
N SER A 204 10.11 -9.46 -13.82
CA SER A 204 11.01 -10.60 -14.07
C SER A 204 10.74 -11.26 -15.41
N ASN A 205 9.46 -11.51 -15.73
CA ASN A 205 9.06 -12.14 -16.99
C ASN A 205 9.35 -11.23 -18.19
N SER A 206 9.13 -9.92 -18.07
CA SER A 206 9.50 -8.94 -19.09
C SER A 206 11.01 -8.94 -19.36
N ARG A 207 11.84 -8.92 -18.32
CA ARG A 207 13.31 -8.99 -18.46
C ARG A 207 13.76 -10.28 -19.15
N LYS A 208 13.19 -11.43 -18.75
CA LYS A 208 13.48 -12.73 -19.38
C LYS A 208 13.04 -12.76 -20.84
N ALA A 209 11.90 -12.16 -21.18
CA ALA A 209 11.42 -12.08 -22.55
C ALA A 209 12.34 -11.21 -23.42
N LYS A 210 12.79 -10.05 -22.92
CA LYS A 210 13.78 -9.20 -23.60
C LYS A 210 15.09 -9.95 -23.84
N ALA A 211 15.63 -10.62 -22.82
CA ALA A 211 16.86 -11.41 -22.95
C ALA A 211 16.75 -12.59 -23.95
N ARG A 212 15.54 -13.12 -24.17
CA ARG A 212 15.28 -14.13 -25.23
C ARG A 212 15.18 -13.52 -26.63
N LYS A 213 14.75 -12.26 -26.73
CA LYS A 213 14.62 -11.55 -28.00
C LYS A 213 15.96 -10.98 -28.48
N GLU A 214 16.87 -10.70 -27.54
CA GLU A 214 18.23 -10.22 -27.80
C GLU A 214 19.23 -11.34 -28.12
N ARG A 215 18.84 -12.61 -28.03
CA ARG A 215 19.67 -13.78 -28.31
C ARG A 215 19.22 -14.48 -29.58
#